data_AF-A0A927ZKK6-F1
#
_entry.id   AF-A0A927ZKK6-F1
#
_cell.length_a   1.000
_cell.length_b   1.000
_cell.length_c   1.000
_cell.angle_alpha   90.00
_cell.angle_beta   90.00
_cell.angle_gamma   90.00
#
_symmetry.space_group_name_H-M   'P 1'
#
loop_
_entity.id
_entity.type
_entity.pdbx_description
1 polymer ?
#
loop_
_entity_poly.entity_id
_entity_poly.type
_entity_poly.pdbx_seq_one_letter_code
_entity_poly.pdbx_strand_id
1 'polypeptide(L)'
;MNITTNLMDFFKLPIKIIGALAIASGIILFLPNGIIDKMYMMSFREKYGFSIGILFIVTTSILLVSFIILVHKHFSKKYYKKKFEENAPKRLKELSQYQKVIIYDLYKNNSYTDELPIGDGAVRTLEHGCFIVKTVSQHLTDMDNPMFPFMLQPWVVDELNKSQELANDFQMAYNTFKAQYV
;
A
#
# COMPACT_ATOMS: atom_id res chain seq x y z
N MET A 1 -30.78 16.75 27.54
CA MET A 1 -30.08 15.56 26.98
C MET A 1 -29.42 15.99 25.68
N ASN A 2 -28.08 16.00 25.64
CA ASN A 2 -27.29 16.68 24.59
C ASN A 2 -27.38 15.94 23.24
N ILE A 3 -28.08 16.55 22.27
CA ILE A 3 -28.25 16.02 20.91
C ILE A 3 -26.91 15.98 20.15
N THR A 4 -25.95 16.82 20.54
CA THR A 4 -24.63 16.96 19.90
C THR A 4 -23.71 15.75 20.09
N THR A 5 -23.77 15.06 21.23
CA THR A 5 -22.90 13.91 21.50
C THR A 5 -23.32 12.67 20.71
N ASN A 6 -24.63 12.48 20.49
CA ASN A 6 -25.17 11.34 19.74
C ASN A 6 -24.88 11.41 18.23
N LEU A 7 -24.83 12.60 17.63
CA LEU A 7 -24.57 12.76 16.20
C LEU A 7 -23.12 12.43 15.83
N MET A 8 -22.17 12.76 16.71
CA MET A 8 -20.74 12.49 16.47
C MET A 8 -20.46 10.98 16.38
N ASP A 9 -21.16 10.18 17.18
CA ASP A 9 -20.99 8.73 17.20
C ASP A 9 -21.64 8.05 15.98
N PHE A 10 -22.65 8.68 15.36
CA PHE A 10 -23.20 8.23 14.08
C PHE A 10 -22.17 8.29 12.94
N PHE A 11 -21.35 9.34 12.88
CA PHE A 11 -20.29 9.46 11.87
C PHE A 11 -19.12 8.50 12.07
N LYS A 12 -18.96 7.93 13.27
CA LYS A 12 -17.95 6.90 13.56
C LYS A 12 -18.40 5.49 13.17
N LEU A 13 -19.63 5.33 12.71
CA LEU A 13 -20.13 4.02 12.33
C LEU A 13 -19.31 3.43 11.17
N PRO A 14 -18.97 2.13 11.24
CA PRO A 14 -18.39 1.42 10.11
C PRO A 14 -19.20 1.64 8.83
N ILE A 15 -18.49 1.84 7.70
CA ILE A 15 -19.11 2.12 6.39
C ILE A 15 -20.15 1.07 5.97
N LYS A 16 -19.98 -0.19 6.43
CA LYS A 16 -20.93 -1.29 6.20
C LYS A 16 -22.30 -1.02 6.84
N ILE A 17 -22.32 -0.43 8.03
CA ILE A 17 -23.55 -0.10 8.76
C ILE A 17 -24.23 1.10 8.11
N ILE A 18 -23.45 2.13 7.73
CA ILE A 18 -23.96 3.28 6.97
C ILE A 18 -24.58 2.82 5.64
N GLY A 19 -23.94 1.84 4.99
CA GLY A 19 -24.46 1.14 3.80
C GLY A 19 -25.83 0.51 4.03
N ALA A 20 -25.97 -0.28 5.09
CA ALA A 20 -27.24 -0.91 5.44
C ALA A 20 -28.35 0.11 5.72
N LEU A 21 -28.02 1.23 6.40
CA LEU A 21 -28.98 2.32 6.65
C LEU A 21 -29.41 3.02 5.37
N ALA A 22 -28.48 3.31 4.45
CA ALA A 22 -28.80 3.90 3.14
C ALA A 22 -29.71 2.98 2.32
N ILE A 23 -29.44 1.67 2.32
CA ILE A 23 -30.27 0.68 1.62
C ILE A 23 -31.66 0.62 2.25
N ALA A 24 -31.76 0.49 3.57
CA ALA A 24 -33.05 0.41 4.26
C ALA A 24 -33.90 1.67 4.06
N SER A 25 -33.30 2.85 4.22
CA SER A 25 -34.00 4.13 3.99
C SER A 25 -34.35 4.34 2.53
N GLY A 26 -33.48 3.93 1.59
CA GLY A 26 -33.75 3.98 0.16
C GLY A 26 -34.90 3.07 -0.27
N ILE A 27 -34.96 1.85 0.28
CA ILE A 27 -36.07 0.91 0.04
C ILE A 27 -37.39 1.55 0.49
N ILE A 28 -37.44 2.12 1.70
CA ILE A 28 -38.68 2.75 2.21
C ILE A 28 -39.09 3.95 1.36
N LEU A 29 -38.12 4.75 0.86
CA LEU A 29 -38.40 5.99 0.14
C LEU A 29 -38.77 5.78 -1.34
N PHE A 30 -38.13 4.82 -2.02
CA PHE A 30 -38.24 4.66 -3.48
C PHE A 30 -39.08 3.46 -3.94
N LEU A 31 -39.50 2.55 -3.05
CA LEU A 31 -40.37 1.45 -3.48
C LEU A 31 -41.75 1.95 -3.95
N PRO A 32 -42.35 1.27 -4.95
CA PRO A 32 -43.74 1.48 -5.35
C PRO A 32 -44.72 1.21 -4.22
N ASN A 33 -45.83 1.94 -4.21
CA ASN A 33 -46.87 1.83 -3.18
C ASN A 33 -47.41 0.40 -3.04
N GLY A 34 -47.58 -0.34 -4.15
CA GLY A 34 -48.04 -1.73 -4.10
C GLY A 34 -47.10 -2.71 -3.38
N ILE A 35 -45.83 -2.35 -3.16
CA ILE A 35 -44.86 -3.15 -2.40
C ILE A 35 -44.78 -2.64 -0.95
N ILE A 36 -44.70 -1.31 -0.75
CA ILE A 36 -44.68 -0.71 0.59
C ILE A 36 -45.92 -1.06 1.40
N ASP A 37 -47.09 -1.15 0.74
CA ASP A 37 -48.34 -1.53 1.38
C ASP A 37 -48.32 -2.98 1.90
N LYS A 38 -47.76 -3.90 1.11
CA LYS A 38 -47.54 -5.30 1.54
C LYS A 38 -46.54 -5.43 2.70
N MET A 39 -45.65 -4.45 2.86
CA MET A 39 -44.72 -4.38 3.98
C MET A 39 -45.30 -3.66 5.21
N TYR A 40 -46.57 -3.24 5.17
CA TYR A 40 -47.25 -2.47 6.22
C TYR A 40 -46.54 -1.15 6.58
N MET A 41 -45.85 -0.55 5.60
CA MET A 41 -45.00 0.63 5.79
C MET A 41 -45.57 1.92 5.16
N MET A 42 -46.76 1.88 4.56
CA MET A 42 -47.35 3.06 3.88
C MET A 42 -47.54 4.24 4.82
N SER A 43 -48.22 4.03 5.95
CA SER A 43 -48.47 5.08 6.95
C SER A 43 -47.18 5.60 7.60
N PHE A 44 -46.16 4.73 7.74
CA PHE A 44 -44.85 5.12 8.26
C PHE A 44 -44.10 6.03 7.28
N ARG A 45 -44.09 5.69 5.98
CA ARG A 45 -43.50 6.51 4.93
C ARG A 45 -44.19 7.86 4.81
N GLU A 46 -45.51 7.91 4.88
CA GLU A 46 -46.26 9.17 4.79
C GLU A 46 -45.97 10.08 6.00
N LYS A 47 -45.84 9.51 7.20
CA LYS A 47 -45.57 10.28 8.42
C LYS A 47 -44.11 10.73 8.56
N TYR A 48 -43.15 9.88 8.18
CA TYR A 48 -41.72 10.12 8.43
C TYR A 48 -40.87 10.28 7.16
N GLY A 49 -41.49 10.29 5.99
CA GLY A 49 -40.80 10.30 4.69
C GLY A 49 -39.78 11.43 4.53
N PHE A 50 -40.08 12.62 5.06
CA PHE A 50 -39.14 13.74 5.05
C PHE A 50 -37.89 13.46 5.90
N SER A 51 -38.07 12.99 7.14
CA SER A 51 -36.95 12.66 8.04
C SER A 51 -36.10 11.50 7.50
N ILE A 52 -36.74 10.47 6.93
CA ILE A 52 -36.06 9.35 6.27
C ILE A 52 -35.31 9.83 5.03
N GLY A 53 -35.86 10.79 4.28
CA GLY A 53 -35.19 11.43 3.15
C GLY A 53 -33.90 12.13 3.56
N ILE A 54 -33.89 12.89 4.65
CA ILE A 54 -32.67 13.52 5.18
C ILE A 54 -31.63 12.45 5.56
N LEU A 55 -32.06 11.40 6.28
CA LEU A 55 -31.19 10.27 6.65
C LEU A 55 -30.59 9.59 5.42
N PHE A 56 -31.40 9.34 4.39
CA PHE A 56 -30.98 8.74 3.13
C PHE A 56 -29.94 9.61 2.41
N ILE A 57 -30.16 10.92 2.33
CA ILE A 57 -29.23 11.85 1.66
C ILE A 57 -27.88 11.86 2.37
N VAL A 58 -27.87 11.96 3.70
CA VAL A 58 -26.62 11.99 4.50
C VAL A 58 -25.86 10.68 4.34
N THR A 59 -26.52 9.53 4.53
CA THR A 59 -25.88 8.21 4.42
C THR A 59 -25.37 7.93 3.00
N THR A 60 -26.14 8.29 1.98
CA THR A 60 -25.74 8.13 0.56
C THR A 60 -24.55 9.03 0.21
N SER A 61 -24.51 10.26 0.71
CA SER A 61 -23.39 11.19 0.49
C SER A 61 -22.08 10.62 1.06
N ILE A 62 -22.11 10.06 2.27
CA ILE A 62 -20.95 9.41 2.90
C ILE A 62 -20.48 8.21 2.08
N LEU A 63 -21.42 7.37 1.61
CA LEU A 63 -21.10 6.21 0.77
C LEU A 63 -20.47 6.63 -0.57
N LEU A 64 -20.99 7.67 -1.20
CA LEU A 64 -20.49 8.16 -2.48
C LEU A 64 -19.04 8.64 -2.36
N VAL A 65 -18.72 9.44 -1.33
CA VAL A 65 -17.33 9.88 -1.08
C VAL A 65 -16.42 8.69 -0.79
N SER A 66 -16.88 7.74 0.04
CA SER A 66 -16.11 6.53 0.36
C SER A 66 -15.85 5.66 -0.87
N PHE A 67 -16.83 5.57 -1.77
CA PHE A 67 -16.71 4.85 -3.04
C PHE A 67 -15.67 5.51 -3.95
N ILE A 68 -15.70 6.83 -4.11
CA ILE A 68 -14.70 7.58 -4.91
C ILE A 68 -13.28 7.32 -4.37
N ILE A 69 -13.09 7.37 -3.05
CA ILE A 69 -11.77 7.12 -2.43
C ILE A 69 -11.31 5.68 -2.70
N LEU A 70 -12.21 4.70 -2.56
CA LEU A 70 -11.90 3.29 -2.81
C LEU A 70 -11.49 3.05 -4.27
N VAL A 71 -12.25 3.60 -5.21
CA VAL A 71 -11.99 3.53 -6.64
C VAL A 71 -10.63 4.17 -6.94
N HIS A 72 -10.41 5.41 -6.48
CA HIS A 72 -9.14 6.11 -6.68
C HIS A 72 -7.96 5.31 -6.12
N LYS A 73 -8.07 4.77 -4.90
CA LYS A 73 -7.03 3.92 -4.28
C LYS A 73 -6.75 2.64 -5.08
N HIS A 74 -7.79 2.02 -5.63
CA HIS A 74 -7.63 0.81 -6.44
C HIS A 74 -6.88 1.10 -7.75
N PHE A 75 -7.31 2.14 -8.48
CA PHE A 75 -6.68 2.53 -9.74
C PHE A 75 -5.26 3.05 -9.54
N SER A 76 -5.04 3.93 -8.55
CA SER A 76 -3.72 4.44 -8.21
C SER A 76 -2.75 3.33 -7.83
N LYS A 77 -3.14 2.38 -6.97
CA LYS A 77 -2.28 1.24 -6.61
C LYS A 77 -1.82 0.46 -7.83
N LYS A 78 -2.73 0.17 -8.77
CA LYS A 78 -2.41 -0.55 -10.01
C LYS A 78 -1.49 0.28 -10.90
N TYR A 79 -1.77 1.57 -11.05
CA TYR A 79 -0.97 2.50 -11.85
C TYR A 79 0.46 2.65 -11.31
N TYR A 80 0.62 2.93 -10.02
CA TYR A 80 1.93 3.08 -9.39
C TYR A 80 2.74 1.78 -9.40
N LYS A 81 2.10 0.62 -9.21
CA LYS A 81 2.77 -0.69 -9.34
C LYS A 81 3.34 -0.88 -10.74
N LYS A 82 2.51 -0.66 -11.77
CA LYS A 82 2.95 -0.79 -13.17
C LYS A 82 4.08 0.19 -13.51
N LYS A 83 3.95 1.46 -13.11
CA LYS A 83 4.98 2.48 -13.33
C LYS A 83 6.29 2.15 -12.59
N PHE A 84 6.21 1.54 -11.41
CA PHE A 84 7.39 1.10 -10.68
C PHE A 84 8.11 -0.03 -11.42
N GLU A 85 7.38 -1.04 -11.88
CA GLU A 85 7.93 -2.17 -12.66
C GLU A 85 8.56 -1.70 -13.98
N GLU A 86 7.92 -0.78 -14.71
CA GLU A 86 8.47 -0.24 -15.97
C GLU A 86 9.78 0.54 -15.78
N ASN A 87 9.98 1.19 -14.63
CA ASN A 87 11.19 1.95 -14.33
C ASN A 87 12.25 1.13 -13.58
N ALA A 88 11.92 -0.08 -13.12
CA ALA A 88 12.83 -0.96 -12.39
C ALA A 88 14.18 -1.19 -13.09
N PRO A 89 14.24 -1.58 -14.38
CA PRO A 89 15.53 -1.83 -15.05
C PRO A 89 16.36 -0.55 -15.19
N LYS A 90 15.74 0.59 -15.45
CA LYS A 90 16.44 1.88 -15.55
C LYS A 90 17.10 2.26 -14.23
N ARG A 91 16.35 2.12 -13.13
CA ARG A 91 16.82 2.41 -11.77
C ARG A 91 17.98 1.52 -11.36
N LEU A 92 18.00 0.25 -11.78
CA LEU A 92 19.12 -0.66 -11.54
C LEU A 92 20.36 -0.29 -12.36
N LYS A 93 20.19 0.16 -13.61
CA LYS A 93 21.31 0.60 -14.47
C LYS A 93 21.97 1.88 -13.98
N GLU A 94 21.21 2.79 -13.37
CA GLU A 94 21.68 4.08 -12.82
C GLU A 94 22.47 3.96 -11.50
N LEU A 95 22.54 2.76 -10.90
CA LEU A 95 23.29 2.55 -9.67
C LEU A 95 24.80 2.75 -9.85
N SER A 96 25.46 3.26 -8.81
CA SER A 96 26.91 3.37 -8.78
C SER A 96 27.58 1.99 -8.76
N GLN A 97 28.85 1.91 -9.16
CA GLN A 97 29.62 0.65 -9.13
C GLN A 97 29.58 -0.01 -7.75
N TYR A 98 29.77 0.77 -6.67
CA TYR A 98 29.73 0.26 -5.30
C TYR A 98 28.31 -0.22 -4.88
N GLN A 99 27.26 0.47 -5.31
CA GLN A 99 25.88 0.02 -5.07
C GLN A 99 25.57 -1.31 -5.78
N LYS A 100 26.07 -1.48 -7.01
CA LYS A 100 25.94 -2.74 -7.75
C LYS A 100 26.67 -3.88 -7.05
N VAL A 101 27.85 -3.61 -6.49
CA VAL A 101 28.62 -4.56 -5.68
C VAL A 101 27.80 -5.05 -4.49
N ILE A 102 27.20 -4.13 -3.72
CA ILE A 102 26.35 -4.48 -2.56
C ILE A 102 25.17 -5.36 -2.99
N ILE A 103 24.46 -4.98 -4.05
CA ILE A 103 23.31 -5.77 -4.54
C ILE A 103 23.76 -7.15 -5.00
N TYR A 104 24.86 -7.25 -5.74
CA TYR A 104 25.36 -8.54 -6.21
C TYR A 104 25.86 -9.43 -5.07
N ASP A 105 26.45 -8.84 -4.04
CA ASP A 105 26.88 -9.56 -2.84
C ASP A 105 25.70 -10.12 -2.04
N LEU A 106 24.58 -9.40 -1.98
CA LEU A 106 23.33 -9.98 -1.46
C LEU A 106 22.78 -11.06 -2.41
N TYR A 107 22.83 -10.83 -3.71
CA TYR A 107 22.23 -11.71 -4.73
C TYR A 107 22.88 -13.11 -4.78
N LYS A 108 24.19 -13.22 -4.54
CA LYS A 108 24.90 -14.51 -4.45
C LYS A 108 24.46 -15.38 -3.26
N ASN A 109 23.89 -14.77 -2.21
CA ASN A 109 23.49 -15.50 -1.00
C ASN A 109 22.15 -16.20 -1.24
N ASN A 110 22.03 -17.46 -0.81
CA ASN A 110 20.79 -18.24 -1.02
C ASN A 110 19.53 -17.58 -0.45
N SER A 111 19.66 -16.81 0.64
CA SER A 111 18.56 -16.07 1.27
C SER A 111 18.46 -14.61 0.82
N TYR A 112 19.27 -14.20 -0.17
CA TYR A 112 19.41 -12.82 -0.64
C TYR A 112 19.67 -11.78 0.46
N THR A 113 20.28 -12.21 1.56
CA THR A 113 20.42 -11.48 2.81
C THR A 113 21.88 -11.47 3.25
N ASP A 114 22.36 -10.34 3.76
CA ASP A 114 23.65 -10.20 4.42
C ASP A 114 23.65 -9.00 5.39
N GLU A 115 24.64 -8.96 6.28
CA GLU A 115 24.83 -7.84 7.19
C GLU A 115 25.54 -6.68 6.49
N LEU A 116 24.90 -5.50 6.48
CA LEU A 116 25.45 -4.30 5.85
C LEU A 116 25.59 -3.15 6.87
N PRO A 117 26.60 -2.28 6.70
CA PRO A 117 26.83 -1.16 7.59
C PRO A 117 25.74 -0.10 7.41
N ILE A 118 25.00 0.22 8.47
CA ILE A 118 23.90 1.21 8.40
C ILE A 118 24.39 2.64 8.23
N GLY A 119 25.65 2.90 8.61
CA GLY A 119 26.30 4.20 8.45
C GLY A 119 26.73 4.49 7.00
N ASP A 120 26.74 3.50 6.13
CA ASP A 120 27.18 3.65 4.75
C ASP A 120 26.11 4.36 3.89
N GLY A 121 26.53 5.42 3.22
CA GLY A 121 25.67 6.20 2.32
C GLY A 121 25.11 5.39 1.15
N ALA A 122 25.83 4.39 0.65
CA ALA A 122 25.37 3.51 -0.42
C ALA A 122 24.24 2.59 0.08
N VAL A 123 24.41 1.96 1.25
CA VAL A 123 23.40 1.13 1.91
C VAL A 123 22.15 1.95 2.17
N ARG A 124 22.30 3.15 2.73
CA ARG A 124 21.18 4.07 2.99
C ARG A 124 20.45 4.49 1.71
N THR A 125 21.19 4.74 0.63
CA THR A 125 20.58 5.06 -0.68
C THR A 125 19.80 3.88 -1.25
N LEU A 126 20.34 2.67 -1.12
CA LEU A 126 19.67 1.44 -1.55
C LEU A 126 18.40 1.15 -0.72
N GLU A 127 18.44 1.39 0.59
CA GLU A 127 17.28 1.25 1.48
C GLU A 127 16.18 2.26 1.11
N HIS A 128 16.52 3.56 1.00
CA HIS A 128 15.55 4.59 0.58
C HIS A 128 15.00 4.34 -0.83
N GLY A 129 15.83 3.80 -1.73
CA GLY A 129 15.43 3.38 -3.07
C GLY A 129 14.59 2.10 -3.12
N CYS A 130 14.30 1.46 -1.98
CA CYS A 130 13.57 0.18 -1.93
C CYS A 130 14.25 -0.93 -2.76
N PHE A 131 15.58 -0.92 -2.87
CA PHE A 131 16.34 -2.04 -3.46
C PHE A 131 16.60 -3.12 -2.40
N ILE A 132 16.87 -2.69 -1.17
CA ILE A 132 17.10 -3.53 0.00
C ILE A 132 16.13 -3.17 1.13
N VAL A 133 15.91 -4.09 2.07
CA VAL A 133 15.09 -3.88 3.26
C VAL A 133 15.66 -4.63 4.46
N LYS A 134 15.53 -4.05 5.66
CA LYS A 134 15.92 -4.74 6.90
C LYS A 134 15.04 -5.97 7.12
N THR A 135 15.67 -7.08 7.49
CA THR A 135 14.96 -8.34 7.79
C THR A 135 14.35 -8.36 9.19
N VAL A 136 14.90 -7.57 10.11
CA VAL A 136 14.45 -7.43 11.49
C VAL A 136 14.26 -5.95 11.84
N SER A 137 13.51 -5.65 12.92
CA SER A 137 13.36 -4.28 13.42
C SER A 137 14.45 -3.91 14.44
N GLN A 138 15.00 -4.89 15.13
CA GLN A 138 16.03 -4.74 16.16
C GLN A 138 17.09 -5.83 15.96
N HIS A 139 18.36 -5.45 16.05
CA HIS A 139 19.51 -6.36 15.94
C HIS A 139 20.59 -5.88 16.90
N LEU A 140 21.21 -6.81 17.64
CA LEU A 140 22.36 -6.47 18.47
C LEU A 140 23.54 -6.22 17.54
N THR A 141 24.10 -5.02 17.62
CA THR A 141 25.22 -4.61 16.77
C THR A 141 26.27 -3.88 17.60
N ASP A 142 27.51 -3.95 17.11
CA ASP A 142 28.59 -3.09 17.58
C ASP A 142 28.21 -1.61 17.39
N MET A 143 28.55 -0.77 18.36
CA MET A 143 28.31 0.67 18.33
C MET A 143 29.31 1.41 17.44
N ASP A 144 30.53 0.87 17.29
CA ASP A 144 31.58 1.53 16.52
C ASP A 144 31.39 1.32 15.00
N ASN A 145 30.83 0.18 14.61
CA ASN A 145 30.49 -0.12 13.21
C ASN A 145 29.17 -0.88 13.13
N PRO A 146 28.03 -0.16 13.18
CA PRO A 146 26.73 -0.81 13.27
C PRO A 146 26.37 -1.53 11.96
N MET A 147 26.24 -2.84 12.04
CA MET A 147 25.85 -3.75 10.97
C MET A 147 24.42 -4.24 11.19
N PHE A 148 23.67 -4.42 10.11
CA PHE A 148 22.29 -4.85 10.20
C PHE A 148 21.95 -5.80 9.05
N PRO A 149 21.12 -6.83 9.28
CA PRO A 149 20.78 -7.77 8.21
C PRO A 149 19.77 -7.15 7.24
N PHE A 150 20.20 -6.99 5.99
CA PHE A 150 19.38 -6.50 4.87
C PHE A 150 19.14 -7.61 3.86
N MET A 151 17.96 -7.61 3.24
CA MET A 151 17.56 -8.51 2.16
C MET A 151 17.24 -7.73 0.88
N LEU A 152 17.50 -8.33 -0.28
CA LEU A 152 17.02 -7.81 -1.56
C LEU A 152 15.49 -7.84 -1.64
N GLN A 153 14.93 -6.77 -2.16
CA GLN A 153 13.51 -6.73 -2.47
C GLN A 153 13.20 -7.66 -3.66
N PRO A 154 12.04 -8.37 -3.68
CA PRO A 154 11.74 -9.38 -4.70
C PRO A 154 11.86 -8.87 -6.14
N TRP A 155 11.46 -7.62 -6.39
CA TRP A 155 11.52 -7.03 -7.73
C TRP A 155 12.97 -6.88 -8.24
N VAL A 156 13.96 -6.69 -7.37
CA VAL A 156 15.37 -6.63 -7.75
C VAL A 156 15.85 -7.99 -8.22
N VAL A 157 15.49 -9.04 -7.47
CA VAL A 157 15.81 -10.43 -7.79
C VAL A 157 15.16 -10.83 -9.11
N ASP A 158 13.88 -10.50 -9.29
CA ASP A 158 13.13 -10.78 -10.53
C ASP A 158 13.77 -10.11 -11.75
N GLU A 159 14.18 -8.84 -11.63
CA GLU A 159 14.82 -8.12 -12.74
C GLU A 159 16.23 -8.64 -13.06
N LEU A 160 17.03 -9.02 -12.05
CA LEU A 160 18.33 -9.65 -12.26
C LEU A 160 18.21 -11.04 -12.89
N ASN A 161 17.24 -11.85 -12.46
CA ASN A 161 16.95 -13.16 -13.06
C ASN A 161 16.47 -13.06 -14.50
N LYS A 162 15.71 -12.00 -14.83
CA LYS A 162 15.13 -11.80 -16.16
C LYS A 162 16.14 -11.29 -17.18
N SER A 163 17.15 -10.52 -16.75
CA SER A 163 18.11 -9.86 -17.65
C SER A 163 19.54 -10.35 -17.40
N GLN A 164 20.01 -11.27 -18.24
CA GLN A 164 21.40 -11.76 -18.17
C GLN A 164 22.43 -10.63 -18.36
N GLU A 165 22.14 -9.65 -19.22
CA GLU A 165 22.99 -8.47 -19.41
C GLU A 165 23.17 -7.70 -18.10
N LEU A 166 22.07 -7.47 -17.38
CA LEU A 166 22.08 -6.74 -16.11
C LEU A 166 22.81 -7.53 -15.02
N ALA A 167 22.55 -8.83 -14.91
CA ALA A 167 23.27 -9.70 -13.96
C ALA A 167 24.78 -9.71 -14.22
N ASN A 168 25.19 -9.78 -15.50
CA ASN A 168 26.60 -9.76 -15.89
C ASN A 168 27.27 -8.40 -15.55
N ASP A 169 26.59 -7.27 -15.76
CA ASP A 169 27.10 -5.94 -15.40
C ASP A 169 27.36 -5.84 -13.89
N PHE A 170 26.45 -6.37 -13.07
CA PHE A 170 26.59 -6.39 -11.62
C PHE A 170 27.72 -7.33 -11.17
N GLN A 171 27.84 -8.49 -11.82
CA GLN A 171 28.94 -9.43 -11.59
C GLN A 171 30.30 -8.82 -11.96
N MET A 172 30.39 -8.08 -13.06
CA MET A 172 31.62 -7.39 -13.46
C MET A 172 32.03 -6.31 -12.45
N ALA A 173 31.07 -5.51 -11.97
CA ALA A 173 31.30 -4.53 -10.92
C ALA A 173 31.87 -5.20 -9.66
N TYR A 174 31.26 -6.32 -9.26
CA TYR A 174 31.69 -7.13 -8.11
C TYR A 174 33.12 -7.66 -8.25
N ASN A 175 33.44 -8.28 -9.38
CA ASN A 175 34.76 -8.83 -9.64
C ASN A 175 35.85 -7.74 -9.69
N THR A 176 35.52 -6.59 -10.28
CA THR A 176 36.42 -5.43 -10.35
C THR A 176 36.72 -4.88 -8.96
N PHE A 177 35.69 -4.74 -8.12
CA PHE A 177 35.85 -4.31 -6.73
C PHE A 177 36.72 -5.30 -5.96
N LYS A 178 36.44 -6.61 -6.02
CA LYS A 178 37.25 -7.62 -5.32
C LYS A 178 38.72 -7.60 -5.75
N ALA A 179 39.01 -7.42 -7.05
CA ALA A 179 40.37 -7.36 -7.54
C ALA A 179 41.18 -6.16 -7.00
N GLN A 180 40.54 -5.13 -6.44
CA GLN A 180 41.22 -3.99 -5.81
C GLN A 180 41.67 -4.28 -4.36
N TYR A 181 41.18 -5.35 -3.74
CA TYR A 181 41.45 -5.73 -2.35
C TYR A 181 42.13 -7.12 -2.22
N VAL A 182 42.61 -7.66 -3.35
CA VAL A 182 43.45 -8.87 -3.43
C VAL A 182 44.85 -8.45 -3.82
#